data_AF-A0A5C7XDM8-F1
#
_entry.id   AF-A0A5C7XDM8-F1
#
_cell.length_a   1.000
_cell.length_b   1.000
_cell.length_c   1.000
_cell.angle_alpha   90.00
_cell.angle_beta   90.00
_cell.angle_gamma   90.00
#
_symmetry.space_group_name_H-M   'P 1'
#
loop_
_entity.id
_entity.type
_entity.pdbx_description
1 polymer ?
#
loop_
_entity_poly.entity_id
_entity_poly.type
_entity_poly.pdbx_seq_one_letter_code
_entity_poly.pdbx_strand_id
1 'polypeptide(L)' 'MTRFEVEVEKDGKLYQATAKVEDGMLTVSSVNLGSKSASVSSNNNVLAKLLLNELIRNAG' A
#
# COMPACT_ATOMS: atom_id res chain seq x y z
N MET A 1 2.37 17.01 0.60
CA MET A 1 2.63 15.58 0.88
C MET A 1 1.54 15.05 1.77
N THR A 2 0.91 13.92 1.41
CA THR A 2 -0.11 13.26 2.24
C THR A 2 0.40 11.88 2.66
N ARG A 3 0.18 11.51 3.92
CA ARG A 3 0.51 10.17 4.44
C ARG A 3 -0.68 9.59 5.21
N PHE A 4 -0.90 8.29 5.09
CA PHE A 4 -1.94 7.57 5.82
C PHE A 4 -1.56 6.10 5.99
N GLU A 5 -2.06 5.47 7.05
CA GLU A 5 -1.91 4.03 7.25
C GLU A 5 -2.89 3.26 6.36
N VAL A 6 -2.46 2.09 5.88
CA VAL A 6 -3.29 1.16 5.11
C VAL A 6 -3.15 -0.24 5.68
N GLU A 7 -4.29 -0.90 5.82
CA GLU A 7 -4.38 -2.23 6.39
C GLU A 7 -5.20 -3.14 5.47
N VAL A 8 -4.76 -4.40 5.37
CA VAL A 8 -5.46 -5.46 4.66
C VAL A 8 -5.40 -6.72 5.51
N GLU A 9 -6.56 -7.35 5.71
CA GLU A 9 -6.65 -8.69 6.28
C GLU A 9 -6.65 -9.72 5.15
N LYS A 10 -5.77 -10.71 5.25
CA LYS A 10 -5.67 -11.82 4.29
C LYS A 10 -5.27 -13.11 5.01
N ASP A 11 -5.99 -14.19 4.78
CA ASP A 11 -5.73 -15.50 5.38
C ASP A 11 -5.64 -15.46 6.92
N GLY A 12 -6.49 -14.63 7.56
CA GLY A 12 -6.53 -14.43 9.02
C GLY A 12 -5.34 -13.65 9.60
N LYS A 13 -4.48 -13.07 8.74
CA LYS A 13 -3.37 -12.21 9.13
C LYS A 13 -3.66 -10.76 8.74
N LEU A 14 -3.42 -9.84 9.67
CA LEU A 14 -3.48 -8.41 9.41
C LEU A 14 -2.12 -7.93 8.89
N TYR A 15 -2.12 -7.29 7.72
CA TYR A 15 -0.96 -6.67 7.12
C TYR A 15 -1.10 -5.16 7.16
N GLN A 16 -0.07 -4.47 7.67
CA GLN A 16 -0.03 -3.02 7.81
C GLN A 16 1.09 -2.43 6.95
N ALA A 17 0.82 -1.26 6.38
CA ALA A 17 1.77 -0.48 5.60
C ALA A 17 1.44 1.02 5.67
N THR A 18 2.41 1.85 5.37
CA THR A 18 2.21 3.30 5.26
C THR A 18 2.13 3.69 3.79
N ALA A 19 1.11 4.46 3.42
CA ALA A 19 0.96 5.05 2.10
C ALA A 19 1.41 6.53 2.11
N LYS A 20 2.16 6.94 1.09
CA LYS A 20 2.64 8.31 0.88
C LYS A 20 2.23 8.78 -0.52
N VAL A 21 1.60 9.95 -0.60
CA VAL A 21 1.32 10.66 -1.86
C VAL A 21 2.24 11.86 -2.00
N GLU A 22 3.03 11.85 -3.07
CA GLU A 22 4.00 12.89 -3.43
C GLU A 22 4.15 12.93 -4.96
N ASP A 23 4.15 14.13 -5.54
CA ASP A 23 4.38 14.37 -6.97
C ASP A 23 3.54 13.50 -7.93
N GLY A 24 2.26 13.29 -7.59
CA GLY A 24 1.33 12.48 -8.39
C GLY A 24 1.58 10.97 -8.31
N MET A 25 2.44 10.53 -7.39
CA MET A 25 2.71 9.11 -7.11
C MET A 25 2.24 8.74 -5.71
N LEU A 26 1.57 7.59 -5.62
CA LEU A 26 1.25 6.89 -4.39
C LEU A 26 2.27 5.78 -4.20
N THR A 27 2.99 5.80 -3.08
CA THR A 27 3.93 4.75 -2.67
C THR A 27 3.41 4.10 -1.38
N VAL A 28 3.26 2.78 -1.39
CA VAL A 28 2.92 1.96 -0.22
C VAL A 28 4.18 1.24 0.24
N SER A 29 4.53 1.38 1.51
CA SER A 29 5.74 0.80 2.11
C SER A 29 5.39 0.00 3.36
N SER A 30 5.86 -1.23 3.44
CA SER A 30 5.78 -2.11 4.59
C SER A 30 7.17 -2.61 4.95
N VAL A 31 7.51 -2.61 6.24
CA VAL A 31 8.84 -3.04 6.72
C VAL A 31 9.16 -4.48 6.29
N ASN A 32 8.16 -5.36 6.27
CA ASN A 32 8.34 -6.78 6.00
C ASN A 32 8.09 -7.17 4.54
N LEU A 33 7.37 -6.35 3.77
CA LEU A 33 6.96 -6.69 2.40
C LEU A 33 7.66 -5.84 1.33
N GLY A 34 8.42 -4.82 1.72
CA GLY A 34 9.05 -3.87 0.80
C GLY A 34 8.12 -2.71 0.43
N SER A 35 8.25 -2.18 -0.78
CA SER A 35 7.46 -1.03 -1.24
C SER A 35 7.00 -1.16 -2.67
N LYS A 36 5.87 -0.55 -3.00
CA LYS A 36 5.30 -0.49 -4.35
C LYS A 36 4.68 0.87 -4.62
N SER A 37 4.82 1.35 -5.85
CA SER A 37 4.33 2.67 -6.25
C SER A 37 3.46 2.59 -7.50
N ALA A 38 2.48 3.49 -7.58
CA ALA A 38 1.67 3.73 -8.76
C ALA A 38 1.29 5.21 -8.84
N SER A 39 0.92 5.70 -10.03
CA SER A 39 0.33 7.03 -10.17
C SER A 39 -0.94 7.13 -9.32
N VAL A 40 -1.15 8.28 -8.68
CA VAL A 40 -2.34 8.54 -7.86
C VAL A 40 -3.61 8.30 -8.65
N SER A 41 -4.67 7.89 -7.97
CA SER A 41 -5.99 7.70 -8.56
C SER A 41 -7.02 8.61 -7.90
N SER A 42 -8.24 8.62 -8.43
CA SER A 42 -9.38 9.27 -7.79
C SER A 42 -9.69 8.70 -6.39
N ASN A 43 -9.19 7.49 -6.06
CA ASN A 43 -9.33 6.88 -4.75
C ASN A 43 -8.01 6.22 -4.30
N ASN A 44 -7.14 7.04 -3.71
CA ASN A 44 -5.84 6.60 -3.21
C ASN A 44 -5.92 5.55 -2.09
N ASN A 45 -7.03 5.45 -1.35
CA ASN A 45 -7.19 4.43 -0.31
C ASN A 45 -7.39 3.04 -0.93
N VAL A 46 -8.28 2.94 -1.93
CA VAL A 46 -8.47 1.68 -2.68
C VAL A 46 -7.18 1.28 -3.41
N LEU A 47 -6.51 2.23 -4.07
CA LEU A 47 -5.24 1.97 -4.72
C LEU A 47 -4.17 1.49 -3.73
N ALA A 48 -4.07 2.12 -2.55
CA ALA A 48 -3.11 1.69 -1.52
C ALA A 48 -3.36 0.24 -1.06
N LYS A 49 -4.63 -0.15 -0.89
CA LYS A 49 -5.00 -1.54 -0.55
C LYS A 49 -4.67 -2.53 -1.66
N LEU A 50 -4.81 -2.14 -2.93
CA LEU A 50 -4.41 -2.97 -4.07
C LEU A 50 -2.89 -3.19 -4.08
N LEU A 51 -2.11 -2.11 -3.93
CA LEU A 51 -0.65 -2.19 -3.89
C LEU A 51 -0.16 -3.03 -2.70
N LEU A 52 -0.78 -2.90 -1.52
CA LEU A 52 -0.47 -3.74 -0.36
C LEU A 52 -0.79 -5.22 -0.64
N ASN A 53 -1.93 -5.52 -1.26
CA ASN A 53 -2.26 -6.89 -1.66
C ASN A 53 -1.25 -7.50 -2.63
N GLU A 54 -0.73 -6.72 -3.57
CA GLU A 54 0.31 -7.16 -4.49
C GLU A 54 1.64 -7.40 -3.78
N LEU A 55 2.01 -6.54 -2.82
CA LEU A 55 3.18 -6.76 -1.96
C LEU A 55 3.05 -8.08 -1.18
N ILE A 56 1.90 -8.35 -0.58
CA ILE A 56 1.64 -9.60 0.14
C ILE A 56 1.77 -10.82 -0.79
N ARG A 57 1.26 -10.73 -2.03
CA ARG A 57 1.34 -11.82 -3.01
C ARG A 57 2.78 -12.11 -3.48
N ASN A 58 3.64 -11.10 -3.50
CA ASN A 58 5.03 -11.27 -3.95
C ASN A 58 5.97 -11.73 -2.82
N ALA A 59 5.54 -11.64 -1.56
CA ALA A 59 6.35 -12.01 -0.39
C ALA A 59 6.18 -13.49 0.04
N GLY A 60 5.22 -14.22 -0.55
CA GLY A 60 4.97 -15.65 -0.31
C GLY A 60 5.13 -16.46 -1.58
#